data_AF-W1XPR6-F1
#
_entry.id   AF-W1XPR6-F1
#
_cell.length_a   1.000
_cell.length_b   1.000
_cell.length_c   1.000
_cell.angle_alpha   90.00
_cell.angle_beta   90.00
_cell.angle_gamma   90.00
#
_symmetry.space_group_name_H-M   'P 1'
#
loop_
_entity.id
_entity.type
_entity.pdbx_description
1 polymer ?
#
loop_
_entity_poly.entity_id
_entity_poly.type
_entity_poly.pdbx_seq_one_letter_code
_entity_poly.pdbx_strand_id
1 'polypeptide(L)' 'VDLSRRELSINDEVIKLTAFEYTIMETLIRNNGKVVSKDSLMLQLYPDAELRESHTIDVLMGRLRKKIQAQYPQEVIT' A
#
# COMPACT_ATOMS: atom_id res chain seq x y z
N VAL A 1 -2.27 8.10 -9.54
CA VAL A 1 -3.20 7.37 -8.64
C VAL A 1 -4.52 8.10 -8.67
N ASP A 2 -5.60 7.41 -8.99
CA ASP A 2 -6.94 7.97 -8.91
C ASP A 2 -7.51 7.66 -7.51
N LEU A 3 -7.58 8.70 -6.68
CA LEU A 3 -8.02 8.61 -5.29
C LEU A 3 -9.53 8.38 -5.17
N SER A 4 -10.30 8.78 -6.19
CA SER A 4 -11.75 8.60 -6.23
C SER A 4 -12.11 7.18 -6.63
N ARG A 5 -11.31 6.56 -7.51
CA ARG A 5 -11.55 5.23 -8.07
C ARG A 5 -10.81 4.09 -7.36
N ARG A 6 -9.93 4.40 -6.42
CA ARG A 6 -9.03 3.44 -5.74
C ARG A 6 -8.17 2.63 -6.73
N GLU A 7 -7.79 3.29 -7.81
CA GLU A 7 -7.02 2.69 -8.91
C GLU A 7 -5.63 3.31 -8.97
N LEU A 8 -4.62 2.44 -9.05
CA LEU A 8 -3.24 2.84 -9.30
C LEU A 8 -2.94 2.52 -10.75
N SER A 9 -2.60 3.52 -11.56
CA SER A 9 -2.05 3.31 -12.89
C SER A 9 -0.54 3.44 -12.87
N ILE A 10 0.16 2.46 -13.43
CA ILE A 10 1.60 2.49 -13.68
C ILE A 10 1.80 2.16 -15.16
N ASN A 11 2.54 2.99 -15.90
CA ASN A 11 2.75 2.81 -17.35
C ASN A 11 1.44 2.58 -18.14
N ASP A 12 0.41 3.38 -17.82
CA ASP A 12 -0.96 3.26 -18.37
C ASP A 12 -1.71 1.95 -18.06
N GLU A 13 -1.13 1.06 -17.24
CA GLU A 13 -1.79 -0.17 -16.79
C GLU A 13 -2.42 0.01 -15.40
N VAL A 14 -3.72 -0.30 -15.31
CA VAL A 14 -4.48 -0.19 -14.05
C VAL A 14 -4.23 -1.41 -13.17
N ILE A 15 -3.64 -1.15 -12.01
CA ILE A 15 -3.41 -2.12 -10.94
C ILE A 15 -4.59 -2.07 -9.97
N LYS A 16 -5.32 -3.19 -9.90
CA LYS A 16 -6.38 -3.36 -8.90
C LYS A 16 -5.77 -3.64 -7.53
N LEU A 17 -6.03 -2.72 -6.60
CA LEU A 17 -5.67 -2.82 -5.20
C LEU A 17 -6.87 -3.26 -4.37
N THR A 18 -6.62 -4.05 -3.33
CA THR A 18 -7.60 -4.25 -2.25
C THR A 18 -7.74 -2.98 -1.41
N ALA A 19 -8.76 -2.89 -0.56
CA ALA A 19 -8.95 -1.74 0.31
C ALA A 19 -7.72 -1.46 1.19
N PHE A 20 -7.13 -2.50 1.80
CA PHE A 20 -5.93 -2.35 2.63
C PHE A 20 -4.69 -1.95 1.84
N GLU A 21 -4.47 -2.55 0.66
CA GLU A 21 -3.37 -2.18 -0.23
C GLU A 21 -3.47 -0.71 -0.66
N TYR A 22 -4.68 -0.24 -0.96
CA TYR A 22 -4.94 1.15 -1.31
C TYR A 22 -4.62 2.10 -0.14
N THR A 23 -5.12 1.81 1.08
CA THR A 23 -4.85 2.66 2.26
C THR A 23 -3.36 2.77 2.57
N ILE A 24 -2.63 1.64 2.47
CA ILE A 24 -1.17 1.65 2.64
C ILE A 24 -0.53 2.57 1.59
N MET A 25 -0.90 2.39 0.31
CA MET A 25 -0.29 3.12 -0.79
C MET A 25 -0.60 4.62 -0.73
N GLU A 26 -1.84 4.98 -0.40
CA GLU A 26 -2.25 6.36 -0.12
C GLU A 26 -1.44 6.97 1.02
N THR A 27 -1.27 6.23 2.13
CA THR A 27 -0.49 6.69 3.28
C THR A 27 0.96 6.96 2.88
N LEU A 28 1.57 6.06 2.10
CA LEU A 28 2.95 6.22 1.64
C LEU A 28 3.09 7.40 0.67
N ILE A 29 2.15 7.61 -0.25
CA ILE A 29 2.16 8.76 -1.17
C ILE A 29 2.02 10.08 -0.40
N ARG A 30 1.08 10.15 0.55
CA ARG A 30 0.89 11.35 1.38
C ARG A 30 2.11 11.68 2.22
N ASN A 31 2.88 10.66 2.61
CA ASN A 31 4.11 10.78 3.40
C ASN A 31 5.37 10.60 2.54
N ASN A 32 5.30 10.88 1.23
CA ASN A 32 6.45 10.72 0.35
C ASN A 32 7.67 11.51 0.89
N GLY A 33 8.84 10.87 0.88
CA GLY A 33 10.08 11.40 1.47
C GLY A 33 10.20 11.29 2.99
N LYS A 34 9.23 10.66 3.67
CA LYS A 34 9.27 10.40 5.12
C LYS A 34 9.15 8.90 5.42
N VAL A 35 9.77 8.49 6.51
CA VAL A 35 9.62 7.11 7.02
C VAL A 35 8.24 6.95 7.65
N VAL A 36 7.46 5.99 7.19
CA VAL A 36 6.17 5.62 7.78
C VAL A 36 6.35 4.37 8.65
N SER A 37 5.96 4.46 9.93
CA SER A 37 6.07 3.35 10.87
C SER A 37 4.97 2.30 10.67
N LYS A 38 5.26 1.06 11.08
CA LYS A 38 4.29 -0.04 11.07
C LYS A 38 3.07 0.27 11.94
N ASP A 39 3.27 0.87 13.12
CA ASP A 39 2.20 1.27 14.02
C ASP A 39 1.29 2.34 13.41
N SER A 40 1.87 3.30 12.69
CA SER A 40 1.08 4.33 11.99
C SER A 40 0.20 3.71 10.90
N LEU A 41 0.71 2.72 10.16
CA LEU A 41 -0.08 1.99 9.18
C LEU A 41 -1.17 1.15 9.86
N MET A 42 -0.85 0.47 10.97
CA MET A 42 -1.85 -0.28 11.73
C MET A 42 -3.00 0.59 12.21
N LEU A 43 -2.72 1.81 12.70
CA LEU A 43 -3.75 2.74 13.15
C LEU A 43 -4.67 3.19 12.01
N GLN A 44 -4.14 3.37 10.79
CA GLN A 44 -4.95 3.73 9.63
C GLN A 44 -5.76 2.57 9.06
N LEU A 45 -5.24 1.35 9.14
CA LEU A 45 -5.90 0.15 8.60
C LEU A 45 -6.97 -0.40 9.55
N TYR A 46 -6.74 -0.28 10.85
CA TYR A 46 -7.61 -0.80 11.90
C TYR A 46 -7.90 0.29 12.92
N PRO A 47 -8.83 1.21 12.60
CA PRO A 47 -9.28 2.23 13.56
C PRO A 47 -9.93 1.58 14.79
N ASP A 48 -10.59 0.43 14.61
CA ASP A 48 -11.12 -0.40 15.69
C ASP A 48 -10.25 -1.65 15.90
N ALA A 49 -9.78 -1.83 17.14
CA ALA A 49 -8.85 -2.90 17.51
C ALA A 49 -9.44 -4.32 17.33
N GLU A 50 -10.76 -4.45 17.30
CA GLU A 50 -11.48 -5.73 17.13
C GLU A 50 -11.34 -6.30 15.71
N LEU A 51 -11.10 -5.45 14.71
CA LEU A 51 -10.92 -5.86 13.31
C LEU A 51 -9.48 -6.20 12.96
N ARG A 52 -8.56 -6.24 13.95
CA ARG A 52 -7.17 -6.71 13.76
C ARG A 52 -7.16 -8.21 13.45
N GLU A 53 -7.61 -8.57 12.26
CA GLU A 53 -7.22 -9.84 11.67
C GLU A 53 -5.71 -9.81 11.46
N SER A 54 -5.03 -10.87 11.90
CA SER A 54 -3.57 -10.97 11.99
C SER A 54 -2.86 -11.05 10.63
N HIS A 55 -3.31 -10.28 9.64
CA HIS A 55 -2.59 -9.99 8.42
C HIS A 55 -1.46 -9.01 8.75
N THR A 56 -0.33 -9.56 9.19
CA THR A 56 0.87 -8.79 9.49
C THR A 56 1.14 -7.78 8.37
N ILE A 57 1.35 -6.50 8.70
CA ILE A 57 1.66 -5.43 7.74
C ILE A 57 2.73 -5.86 6.74
N ASP A 58 3.69 -6.68 7.16
CA ASP A 58 4.75 -7.23 6.31
C ASP A 58 4.22 -8.08 5.14
N VAL A 59 3.15 -8.86 5.36
CA VAL A 59 2.50 -9.65 4.31
C VAL A 59 1.76 -8.74 3.34
N LEU A 60 1.02 -7.75 3.83
CA LEU A 60 0.33 -6.77 2.99
C LEU A 60 1.32 -5.96 2.16
N MET A 61 2.40 -5.48 2.79
CA MET A 61 3.50 -4.79 2.12
C MET A 61 4.19 -5.68 1.09
N GLY A 62 4.42 -6.95 1.41
CA GLY A 62 5.00 -7.92 0.48
C GLY A 62 4.12 -8.16 -0.75
N ARG A 63 2.80 -8.29 -0.57
CA ARG A 63 1.83 -8.41 -1.67
C ARG A 63 1.78 -7.15 -2.52
N LEU A 64 1.69 -5.97 -1.88
CA LEU A 64 1.68 -4.67 -2.55
C LEU A 64 2.95 -4.47 -3.38
N ARG A 65 4.13 -4.73 -2.80
CA ARG A 65 5.42 -4.66 -3.51
C ARG A 65 5.47 -5.60 -4.71
N LYS A 66 5.01 -6.85 -4.57
CA LYS A 66 4.96 -7.79 -5.69
C LYS A 66 4.07 -7.29 -6.83
N LYS A 67 2.91 -6.71 -6.52
CA LYS A 67 2.02 -6.12 -7.55
C LYS A 67 2.68 -4.95 -8.27
N ILE A 68 3.34 -4.06 -7.52
CA ILE A 68 4.04 -2.91 -8.10
C ILE A 68 5.24 -3.37 -8.94
N GLN A 69 6.07 -4.28 -8.41
CA GLN A 69 7.25 -4.81 -9.12
C GLN A 69 6.89 -5.58 -10.38
N ALA A 70 5.74 -6.26 -10.41
CA ALA A 70 5.25 -6.93 -11.61
C ALA A 70 5.05 -5.95 -12.78
N GLN A 71 4.62 -4.71 -12.48
CA GLN A 71 4.35 -3.67 -13.48
C GLN A 71 5.47 -2.63 -13.60
N TYR A 72 6.38 -2.59 -12.62
CA TYR A 72 7.54 -1.71 -12.60
C TYR A 72 8.78 -2.47 -12.09
N PRO A 73 9.38 -3.34 -12.92
CA PRO A 73 10.53 -4.16 -12.53
C PRO A 73 11.85 -3.38 -12.40
N GLN A 74 11.86 -2.07 -12.65
CA GLN A 74 13.06 -1.23 -12.60
C GLN A 74 13.08 -0.41 -11.31
N GLU A 75 14.21 -0.48 -10.60
CA GLU A 75 14.57 0.26 -9.37
C GLU A 75 13.90 -0.18 -8.06
N VAL A 76 14.50 -1.20 -7.43
CA VAL A 76 14.56 -1.27 -5.96
C VAL A 76 15.99 -0.91 -5.58
N ILE A 77 16.23 0.34 -5.19
CA ILE A 77 17.49 0.71 -4.53
C ILE A 77 17.51 -0.08 -3.22
N THR A 78 18.49 -0.98 -3.10
CA THR A 78 18.81 -1.72 -1.87
C THR A 78 19.43 -0.80 -0.84
#